data_AF-A0A952D3Y7-F1
#
_entry.id   AF-A0A952D3Y7-F1
#
_cell.length_a   1.000
_cell.length_b   1.000
_cell.length_c   1.000
_cell.angle_alpha   90.00
_cell.angle_beta   90.00
_cell.angle_gamma   90.00
#
_symmetry.space_group_name_H-M   'P 1'
#
loop_
_entity.id
_entity.type
_entity.pdbx_description
1 polymer ?
#
loop_
_entity_poly.entity_id
_entity_poly.type
_entity_poly.pdbx_seq_one_letter_code
_entity_poly.pdbx_strand_id
1 'polypeptide(L)'
;WTFSKGQEYMWWNNVETKPYGGYPQFWDTRLLELLDGAHQKAGREAVWDASKKESKTRPYGVFDGMTVFEAARAADRRDAVVLGYEPTDLEWRFPNIYEDTATGSKDRRDSLNLEPAALPEHATWFFYLQRLCNHCTYPACLAACPRRAIYKRGEDGIVLIDQKRCRGYRKCVAACPYKKPMFRATTRVSEKCIACYPRIEGKDELTQGEPMETRCMAACVGKIRMQGLVGIGADGAWVEQRDNPLYFLVKVEKVALPLYPQFGTEPNGYYIPPRWVPRAYLRQMFGPGVDEAIERYTRPSRELLAVLQLFRASQTVIFRHEIVQGPKVFETTVDGQKWEMYNDTVIGYGRSGKEVARVTVEEPRLVRADKHYNSI
;
A
#
# COMPACT_ATOMS: atom_id res chain seq x y z
N TRP A 1 13.46 -11.68 -8.72
CA TRP A 1 13.97 -12.22 -7.45
C TRP A 1 13.59 -13.68 -7.24
N THR A 2 12.39 -14.10 -7.62
CA THR A 2 11.82 -15.41 -7.27
C THR A 2 11.80 -16.40 -8.46
N PHE A 3 12.94 -16.60 -9.11
CA PHE A 3 13.04 -17.45 -10.31
C PHE A 3 13.72 -18.82 -10.05
N SER A 4 14.23 -19.06 -8.84
CA SER A 4 14.95 -20.29 -8.50
C SER A 4 13.99 -21.42 -8.10
N LYS A 5 14.43 -22.67 -8.22
CA LYS A 5 13.67 -23.88 -7.86
C LYS A 5 13.04 -23.78 -6.45
N GLY A 6 11.73 -23.95 -6.34
CA GLY A 6 10.93 -23.81 -5.11
C GLY A 6 10.39 -22.40 -4.85
N GLN A 7 10.67 -21.43 -5.72
CA GLN A 7 10.13 -20.07 -5.67
C GLN A 7 9.01 -19.82 -6.69
N GLU A 8 8.54 -20.86 -7.39
CA GLU A 8 7.59 -20.75 -8.51
C GLU A 8 6.25 -20.12 -8.08
N TYR A 9 5.86 -20.33 -6.83
CA TYR A 9 4.67 -19.74 -6.22
C TYR A 9 4.99 -18.43 -5.45
N MET A 10 6.24 -18.00 -5.37
CA MET A 10 6.61 -16.84 -4.55
C MET A 10 6.39 -15.51 -5.27
N TRP A 11 5.16 -15.02 -5.22
CA TRP A 11 4.79 -13.70 -5.73
C TRP A 11 4.96 -12.62 -4.65
N TRP A 12 6.21 -12.23 -4.38
CA TRP A 12 6.53 -11.17 -3.41
C TRP A 12 5.78 -9.86 -3.68
N ASN A 13 5.60 -9.55 -4.97
CA ASN A 13 4.73 -8.51 -5.49
C ASN A 13 3.61 -9.21 -6.29
N ASN A 14 2.35 -9.09 -5.85
CA ASN A 14 1.18 -9.62 -6.57
C ASN A 14 0.12 -8.53 -6.73
N VAL A 15 -0.71 -8.63 -7.75
CA VAL A 15 -1.94 -7.83 -7.89
C VAL A 15 -3.12 -8.77 -7.69
N GLU A 16 -4.18 -8.30 -7.05
CA GLU A 16 -5.42 -9.05 -6.90
C GLU A 16 -6.62 -8.15 -7.20
N THR A 17 -7.65 -8.71 -7.84
CA THR A 17 -8.92 -8.01 -8.10
C THR A 17 -9.82 -8.07 -6.88
N LYS A 18 -10.15 -6.95 -6.25
CA LYS A 18 -11.10 -6.89 -5.14
C LYS A 18 -12.53 -6.75 -5.66
N PRO A 19 -13.52 -7.42 -5.03
CA PRO A 19 -13.42 -8.00 -3.69
C PRO A 19 -13.00 -9.48 -3.60
N TYR A 20 -13.00 -10.23 -4.70
CA TYR A 20 -12.91 -11.71 -4.63
C TYR A 20 -11.49 -12.29 -4.71
N GLY A 21 -10.57 -11.58 -5.35
CA GLY A 21 -9.18 -11.98 -5.51
C GLY A 21 -8.36 -11.86 -4.22
N GLY A 22 -7.39 -12.76 -4.10
CA GLY A 22 -6.48 -12.82 -2.96
C GLY A 22 -5.29 -13.73 -3.23
N TYR A 23 -4.09 -13.31 -2.78
CA TYR A 23 -2.91 -14.18 -2.79
C TYR A 23 -2.09 -14.20 -1.48
N PRO A 24 -2.11 -15.29 -0.69
CA PRO A 24 -2.89 -16.51 -0.89
C PRO A 24 -4.39 -16.22 -0.84
N GLN A 25 -5.21 -17.12 -1.37
CA GLN A 25 -6.66 -16.96 -1.36
C GLN A 25 -7.15 -16.74 0.07
N PHE A 26 -8.11 -15.83 0.25
CA PHE A 26 -8.76 -15.52 1.55
C PHE A 26 -7.82 -15.02 2.66
N TRP A 27 -6.62 -14.53 2.33
CA TRP A 27 -5.61 -14.10 3.30
C TRP A 27 -6.11 -13.06 4.32
N ASP A 28 -6.97 -12.15 3.86
CA ASP A 28 -7.57 -11.07 4.62
C ASP A 28 -8.83 -11.54 5.35
N THR A 29 -9.79 -12.14 4.65
CA THR A 29 -11.06 -12.56 5.23
C THR A 29 -10.89 -13.58 6.35
N ARG A 30 -10.04 -14.60 6.17
CA ARG A 30 -9.75 -15.58 7.24
C ARG A 30 -9.14 -14.93 8.48
N LEU A 31 -8.28 -13.92 8.29
CA LEU A 31 -7.69 -13.23 9.43
C LEU A 31 -8.70 -12.33 10.13
N LEU A 32 -9.56 -11.65 9.37
CA LEU A 32 -10.65 -10.84 9.91
C LEU A 32 -11.63 -11.70 10.70
N GLU A 33 -11.99 -12.90 10.22
CA GLU A 33 -12.82 -13.87 10.95
C GLU A 33 -12.16 -14.31 12.27
N LEU A 34 -10.85 -14.55 12.28
CA LEU A 34 -10.12 -14.88 13.52
C LEU A 34 -10.13 -13.72 14.51
N LEU A 35 -9.99 -12.48 14.04
CA LEU A 35 -10.02 -11.28 14.88
C LEU A 35 -11.42 -11.03 15.43
N ASP A 36 -12.45 -11.11 14.58
CA ASP A 36 -13.85 -10.97 14.99
C ASP A 36 -14.22 -12.00 16.05
N GLY A 37 -13.85 -13.27 15.86
CA GLY A 37 -14.04 -14.31 16.88
C GLY A 37 -13.29 -14.03 18.19
N ALA A 38 -12.15 -13.33 18.16
CA ALA A 38 -11.47 -12.88 19.36
C ALA A 38 -12.20 -11.69 20.02
N HIS A 39 -12.67 -10.72 19.24
CA HIS A 39 -13.43 -9.56 19.71
C HIS A 39 -14.73 -9.98 20.38
N GLN A 40 -15.49 -10.90 19.75
CA GLN A 40 -16.73 -11.45 20.30
C GLN A 40 -16.50 -12.14 21.66
N LYS A 41 -15.45 -12.97 21.78
CA LYS A 41 -15.09 -13.61 23.06
C LYS A 41 -14.71 -12.60 24.14
N ALA A 42 -14.17 -11.45 23.74
CA ALA A 42 -13.78 -10.37 24.64
C ALA A 42 -14.90 -9.33 24.87
N GLY A 43 -16.08 -9.48 24.26
CA GLY A 43 -17.16 -8.50 24.32
C GLY A 43 -16.80 -7.13 23.72
N ARG A 44 -16.00 -7.09 22.65
CA ARG A 44 -15.58 -5.86 21.96
C ARG A 44 -16.24 -5.76 20.58
N GLU A 45 -16.66 -4.56 20.19
CA GLU A 45 -17.29 -4.31 18.89
C GLU A 45 -16.29 -4.03 17.76
N ALA A 46 -15.03 -3.71 18.08
CA ALA A 46 -13.96 -3.49 17.10
C ALA A 46 -14.27 -2.37 16.09
N VAL A 47 -14.69 -1.22 16.62
CA VAL A 47 -15.07 -0.03 15.85
C VAL A 47 -14.03 1.08 15.97
N TRP A 48 -13.97 1.96 14.97
CA TRP A 48 -13.15 3.16 15.05
C TRP A 48 -13.91 4.29 15.75
N ASP A 49 -13.38 4.77 16.87
CA ASP A 49 -13.90 5.91 17.60
C ASP A 49 -13.29 7.21 17.02
N ALA A 50 -14.03 7.79 16.07
CA ALA A 50 -13.68 9.06 15.44
C ALA A 50 -13.83 10.28 16.37
N SER A 51 -14.51 10.16 17.52
CA SER A 51 -14.62 11.27 18.48
C SER A 51 -13.29 11.58 19.16
N LYS A 52 -12.39 10.58 19.22
CA LYS A 52 -11.03 10.70 19.75
C LYS A 52 -10.01 11.17 18.71
N LYS A 53 -10.44 11.86 17.64
CA LYS A 53 -9.54 12.42 16.62
C LYS A 53 -8.62 13.49 17.23
N GLU A 54 -7.34 13.42 16.92
CA GLU A 54 -6.32 14.40 17.30
C GLU A 54 -5.35 14.60 16.13
N SER A 55 -5.03 15.86 15.83
CA SER A 55 -4.41 16.25 14.56
C SER A 55 -3.09 15.54 14.24
N LYS A 56 -2.23 15.32 15.24
CA LYS A 56 -0.88 14.75 15.09
C LYS A 56 -0.80 13.24 15.32
N THR A 57 -1.36 12.75 16.42
CA THR A 57 -1.09 11.38 16.92
C THR A 57 -2.15 10.36 16.48
N ARG A 58 -3.41 10.78 16.36
CA ARG A 58 -4.56 9.93 16.01
C ARG A 58 -5.49 10.68 15.05
N PRO A 59 -5.02 10.99 13.83
CA PRO A 59 -5.73 11.85 12.88
C PRO A 59 -7.09 11.28 12.44
N TYR A 60 -7.33 10.00 12.67
CA TYR A 60 -8.58 9.32 12.31
C TYR A 60 -9.30 8.67 13.51
N GLY A 61 -8.90 9.02 14.73
CA GLY A 61 -9.46 8.46 15.95
C GLY A 61 -8.71 7.23 16.46
N VAL A 62 -9.37 6.45 17.33
CA VAL A 62 -8.78 5.29 17.99
C VAL A 62 -9.56 4.04 17.60
N PHE A 63 -8.86 2.95 17.30
CA PHE A 63 -9.50 1.66 17.09
C PHE A 63 -9.83 1.00 18.43
N ASP A 64 -11.12 0.85 18.74
CA ASP A 64 -11.60 0.19 19.96
C ASP A 64 -11.81 -1.31 19.72
N GLY A 65 -10.70 -1.99 19.43
CA GLY A 65 -10.66 -3.42 19.19
C GLY A 65 -9.34 -4.01 19.65
N MET A 66 -9.15 -5.30 19.41
CA MET A 66 -7.86 -5.95 19.56
C MET A 66 -7.12 -6.03 18.22
N THR A 67 -5.84 -5.70 18.23
CA THR A 67 -4.89 -5.99 17.16
C THR A 67 -4.55 -7.48 17.11
N VAL A 68 -3.82 -7.92 16.07
CA VAL A 68 -3.36 -9.34 16.00
C VAL A 68 -2.43 -9.73 17.16
N PHE A 69 -1.78 -8.75 17.80
CA PHE A 69 -0.91 -9.00 18.95
C PHE A 69 -1.72 -9.18 20.25
N GLU A 70 -2.74 -8.34 20.45
CA GLU A 70 -3.58 -8.39 21.64
C GLU A 70 -4.50 -9.60 21.62
N ALA A 71 -5.10 -9.90 20.47
CA ALA A 71 -5.97 -11.05 20.30
C ALA A 71 -5.23 -12.38 20.53
N ALA A 72 -3.94 -12.46 20.19
CA ALA A 72 -3.11 -13.63 20.47
C ALA A 72 -2.97 -13.89 21.98
N ARG A 73 -2.71 -12.82 22.75
CA ARG A 73 -2.58 -12.87 24.21
C ARG A 73 -3.90 -13.23 24.87
N ALA A 74 -5.01 -12.65 24.41
CA ALA A 74 -6.34 -12.92 24.94
C ALA A 74 -6.81 -14.36 24.71
N ALA A 75 -6.35 -15.01 23.64
CA ALA A 75 -6.73 -16.38 23.29
C ALA A 75 -6.00 -17.49 24.08
N ASP A 76 -5.18 -17.14 25.09
CA ASP A 76 -4.32 -18.06 25.87
C ASP A 76 -3.53 -19.07 25.00
N ARG A 77 -3.17 -18.67 23.78
CA ARG A 77 -2.35 -19.49 22.90
C ARG A 77 -0.90 -19.35 23.34
N ARG A 78 -0.51 -20.13 24.35
CA ARG A 78 0.84 -20.13 24.94
C ARG A 78 1.98 -20.29 23.92
N ASP A 79 1.69 -20.77 22.71
CA ASP A 79 2.63 -21.00 21.62
C ASP A 79 2.57 -19.95 20.47
N ALA A 80 1.71 -18.92 20.57
CA ALA A 80 1.51 -17.91 19.53
C ALA A 80 1.58 -16.47 20.08
N VAL A 81 2.62 -15.74 19.68
CA VAL A 81 2.82 -14.31 20.01
C VAL A 81 1.92 -13.39 19.18
N VAL A 82 1.41 -13.89 18.04
CA VAL A 82 0.57 -13.16 17.10
C VAL A 82 -0.55 -14.07 16.60
N LEU A 83 -1.77 -13.53 16.52
CA LEU A 83 -2.92 -14.21 15.94
C LEU A 83 -2.73 -14.34 14.43
N GLY A 84 -2.87 -15.56 13.93
CA GLY A 84 -2.75 -15.86 12.52
C GLY A 84 -2.95 -17.34 12.24
N TYR A 85 -2.81 -17.70 10.98
CA TYR A 85 -2.97 -19.07 10.48
C TYR A 85 -1.97 -19.30 9.36
N GLU A 86 -1.47 -20.53 9.22
CA GLU A 86 -0.64 -20.91 8.07
C GLU A 86 -1.57 -21.22 6.89
N PRO A 87 -1.45 -20.50 5.75
CA PRO A 87 -2.26 -20.82 4.58
C PRO A 87 -1.89 -22.20 4.02
N THR A 88 -2.91 -22.92 3.58
CA THR A 88 -2.79 -24.24 2.96
C THR A 88 -2.19 -24.15 1.55
N ASP A 89 -1.66 -25.26 1.04
CA ASP A 89 -1.15 -25.33 -0.33
C ASP A 89 -2.23 -24.99 -1.39
N LEU A 90 -3.51 -25.29 -1.10
CA LEU A 90 -4.63 -24.93 -1.97
C LEU A 90 -4.80 -23.41 -2.09
N GLU A 91 -4.61 -22.67 -1.00
CA GLU A 91 -4.71 -21.21 -1.00
C GLU A 91 -3.56 -20.54 -1.77
N TRP A 92 -2.42 -21.23 -1.93
CA TRP A 92 -1.27 -20.76 -2.72
C TRP A 92 -1.33 -21.12 -4.21
N ARG A 93 -2.25 -22.00 -4.61
CA ARG A 93 -2.26 -22.64 -5.93
C ARG A 93 -2.41 -21.67 -7.10
N PHE A 94 -3.24 -20.64 -6.94
CA PHE A 94 -3.55 -19.69 -8.02
C PHE A 94 -3.25 -18.26 -7.61
N PRO A 95 -2.25 -17.59 -8.24
CA PRO A 95 -1.85 -16.24 -7.85
C PRO A 95 -2.86 -15.15 -8.19
N ASN A 96 -3.73 -15.38 -9.17
CA ASN A 96 -4.67 -14.37 -9.67
C ASN A 96 -6.01 -14.98 -10.10
N ILE A 97 -6.50 -16.00 -9.38
CA ILE A 97 -7.87 -16.48 -9.60
C ILE A 97 -8.85 -15.35 -9.21
N TYR A 98 -9.95 -15.23 -9.96
CA TYR A 98 -10.92 -14.12 -9.89
C TYR A 98 -10.41 -12.76 -10.39
N GLU A 99 -9.39 -12.76 -11.27
CA GLU A 99 -9.06 -11.57 -12.07
C GLU A 99 -10.31 -11.04 -12.78
N ASP A 100 -10.44 -9.71 -12.81
CA ASP A 100 -11.55 -8.94 -13.38
C ASP A 100 -12.96 -9.38 -12.96
N THR A 101 -13.08 -10.09 -11.83
CA THR A 101 -14.38 -10.51 -11.30
C THR A 101 -15.00 -9.38 -10.50
N ALA A 102 -15.96 -8.68 -11.11
CA ALA A 102 -16.75 -7.63 -10.47
C ALA A 102 -17.84 -8.16 -9.52
N THR A 103 -18.36 -7.30 -8.64
CA THR A 103 -19.55 -7.62 -7.85
C THR A 103 -20.78 -7.82 -8.74
N GLY A 104 -21.56 -8.88 -8.48
CA GLY A 104 -22.88 -9.07 -9.10
C GLY A 104 -23.96 -8.17 -8.49
N SER A 105 -25.21 -8.34 -8.93
CA SER A 105 -26.37 -7.69 -8.31
C SER A 105 -26.56 -8.13 -6.85
N LYS A 106 -27.16 -7.28 -6.02
CA LYS A 106 -27.41 -7.56 -4.59
C LYS A 106 -28.26 -8.82 -4.38
N ASP A 107 -29.13 -9.14 -5.34
CA ASP A 107 -30.13 -10.19 -5.21
C ASP A 107 -29.68 -11.54 -5.80
N ARG A 108 -28.68 -11.56 -6.69
CA ARG A 108 -28.18 -12.79 -7.31
C ARG A 108 -26.70 -12.68 -7.71
N ARG A 109 -25.87 -13.50 -7.07
CA ARG A 109 -24.40 -13.61 -7.22
C ARG A 109 -23.92 -13.74 -8.68
N ASP A 110 -24.72 -14.40 -9.52
CA ASP A 110 -24.38 -14.70 -10.92
C ASP A 110 -25.11 -13.79 -11.93
N SER A 111 -25.63 -12.65 -11.48
CA SER A 111 -26.24 -11.65 -12.37
C SER A 111 -25.48 -10.34 -12.32
N LEU A 112 -25.37 -9.68 -13.47
CA LEU A 112 -24.82 -8.34 -13.55
C LEU A 112 -25.86 -7.34 -13.04
N ASN A 113 -25.41 -6.35 -12.28
CA ASN A 113 -26.21 -5.16 -12.08
C ASN A 113 -26.17 -4.33 -13.38
N LEU A 114 -27.34 -4.17 -14.01
CA LEU A 114 -27.50 -3.44 -15.28
C LEU A 114 -27.68 -1.93 -15.09
N GLU A 115 -27.74 -1.46 -13.83
CA GLU A 115 -27.75 -0.02 -13.56
C GLU A 115 -26.46 0.64 -14.07
N PRO A 116 -26.56 1.81 -14.73
CA PRO A 116 -25.38 2.54 -15.18
C PRO A 116 -24.39 2.82 -14.05
N ALA A 117 -23.10 2.76 -14.37
CA ALA A 117 -22.07 3.18 -13.44
C ALA A 117 -22.24 4.67 -13.12
N ALA A 118 -22.45 4.98 -11.83
CA ALA A 118 -22.60 6.33 -11.34
C ALA A 118 -21.79 6.52 -10.06
N LEU A 119 -21.22 7.71 -9.89
CA LEU A 119 -20.60 8.12 -8.63
C LEU A 119 -21.70 8.57 -7.65
N PRO A 120 -21.47 8.48 -6.32
CA PRO A 120 -20.19 8.21 -5.65
C PRO A 120 -19.80 6.73 -5.51
N GLU A 121 -20.70 5.78 -5.80
CA GLU A 121 -20.44 4.33 -5.69
C GLU A 121 -21.05 3.59 -6.86
N HIS A 122 -20.23 2.81 -7.58
CA HIS A 122 -20.72 1.99 -8.69
C HIS A 122 -21.46 0.76 -8.16
N ALA A 123 -22.56 0.41 -8.82
CA ALA A 123 -23.35 -0.76 -8.45
C ALA A 123 -22.64 -2.09 -8.77
N THR A 124 -22.01 -2.16 -9.94
CA THR A 124 -21.04 -3.20 -10.33
C THR A 124 -19.64 -2.61 -10.20
N TRP A 125 -18.81 -3.15 -9.31
CA TRP A 125 -17.47 -2.62 -9.09
C TRP A 125 -16.44 -3.72 -8.87
N PHE A 126 -15.21 -3.40 -9.23
CA PHE A 126 -13.99 -4.03 -8.74
C PHE A 126 -12.88 -2.98 -8.74
N PHE A 127 -11.74 -3.32 -8.16
CA PHE A 127 -10.50 -2.58 -8.36
C PHE A 127 -9.30 -3.49 -8.16
N TYR A 128 -8.14 -3.04 -8.65
CA TYR A 128 -6.89 -3.77 -8.49
C TYR A 128 -6.19 -3.35 -7.19
N LEU A 129 -5.86 -4.32 -6.35
CA LEU A 129 -5.05 -4.13 -5.16
C LEU A 129 -3.67 -4.76 -5.39
N GLN A 130 -2.68 -3.92 -5.67
CA GLN A 130 -1.28 -4.34 -5.67
C GLN A 130 -0.80 -4.54 -4.23
N ARG A 131 -0.30 -5.73 -3.87
CA ARG A 131 0.29 -5.99 -2.53
C ARG A 131 1.73 -6.48 -2.58
N LEU A 132 2.49 -6.04 -1.59
CA LEU A 132 3.86 -6.47 -1.30
C LEU A 132 4.09 -6.52 0.21
N CYS A 133 5.31 -6.86 0.67
CA CYS A 133 5.61 -6.77 2.10
C CYS A 133 5.57 -5.32 2.54
N ASN A 134 4.74 -4.99 3.53
CA ASN A 134 4.61 -3.60 4.00
C ASN A 134 5.80 -3.11 4.85
N HIS A 135 6.82 -3.94 5.08
CA HIS A 135 7.99 -3.63 5.93
C HIS A 135 7.60 -2.84 7.20
N CYS A 136 6.58 -3.36 7.90
CA CYS A 136 5.83 -2.64 8.93
C CYS A 136 6.72 -2.10 10.07
N THR A 137 6.22 -1.10 10.80
CA THR A 137 6.90 -0.56 11.99
C THR A 137 6.90 -1.58 13.13
N TYR A 138 5.81 -2.32 13.30
CA TYR A 138 5.68 -3.44 14.22
C TYR A 138 5.46 -4.75 13.44
N PRO A 139 6.53 -5.39 12.91
CA PRO A 139 6.38 -6.55 12.05
C PRO A 139 5.95 -7.78 12.84
N ALA A 140 4.71 -8.22 12.63
CA ALA A 140 4.18 -9.48 13.18
C ALA A 140 5.08 -10.70 12.90
N CYS A 141 5.67 -10.77 11.70
CA CYS A 141 6.58 -11.84 11.33
C CYS A 141 7.86 -11.85 12.18
N LEU A 142 8.39 -10.67 12.54
CA LEU A 142 9.55 -10.53 13.40
C LEU A 142 9.21 -11.03 14.81
N ALA A 143 8.10 -10.57 15.38
CA ALA A 143 7.65 -10.98 16.71
C ALA A 143 7.44 -12.50 16.82
N ALA A 144 6.95 -13.14 15.77
CA ALA A 144 6.63 -14.56 15.77
C ALA A 144 7.81 -15.51 15.53
N CYS A 145 8.99 -15.03 15.11
CA CYS A 145 10.10 -15.91 14.73
C CYS A 145 10.86 -16.42 15.97
N PRO A 146 10.77 -17.72 16.35
CA PRO A 146 11.41 -18.24 17.56
C PRO A 146 12.94 -18.24 17.46
N ARG A 147 13.50 -18.23 16.25
CA ARG A 147 14.96 -18.17 16.00
C ARG A 147 15.51 -16.76 15.91
N ARG A 148 14.65 -15.74 15.99
CA ARG A 148 15.01 -14.33 15.78
C ARG A 148 15.78 -14.13 14.46
N ALA A 149 15.44 -14.91 13.42
CA ALA A 149 16.07 -14.84 12.10
C ALA A 149 15.56 -13.66 11.27
N ILE A 150 14.44 -13.05 11.69
CA ILE A 150 13.85 -11.88 11.06
C ILE A 150 14.30 -10.65 11.83
N TYR A 151 14.72 -9.62 11.10
CA TYR A 151 15.19 -8.36 11.67
C TYR A 151 14.72 -7.20 10.81
N LYS A 152 14.67 -6.00 11.40
CA LYS A 152 14.40 -4.74 10.70
C LYS A 152 15.71 -3.96 10.66
N ARG A 153 16.15 -3.56 9.46
CA ARG A 153 17.34 -2.74 9.25
C ARG A 153 17.16 -1.36 9.87
N GLY A 154 18.22 -0.82 10.46
CA GLY A 154 18.17 0.47 11.15
C GLY A 154 18.25 1.66 10.17
N GLU A 155 18.95 1.44 9.06
CA GLU A 155 19.27 2.46 8.05
C GLU A 155 18.10 2.82 7.12
N ASP A 156 17.15 1.90 6.92
CA ASP A 156 16.05 2.07 5.94
C ASP A 156 14.73 1.41 6.37
N GLY A 157 14.68 0.77 7.54
CA GLY A 157 13.48 0.10 8.03
C GLY A 157 13.08 -1.16 7.24
N ILE A 158 13.91 -1.65 6.30
CA ILE A 158 13.61 -2.84 5.52
C ILE A 158 13.69 -4.06 6.44
N VAL A 159 12.55 -4.70 6.67
CA VAL A 159 12.49 -6.02 7.32
C VAL A 159 13.08 -7.09 6.40
N LEU A 160 13.95 -7.96 6.89
CA LEU A 160 14.57 -9.08 6.14
C LEU A 160 14.51 -10.39 6.93
N ILE A 161 14.73 -11.52 6.24
CA ILE A 161 14.89 -12.85 6.85
C ILE A 161 16.32 -13.32 6.58
N ASP A 162 17.10 -13.49 7.64
CA ASP A 162 18.43 -14.10 7.58
C ASP A 162 18.30 -15.57 7.19
N GLN A 163 18.71 -15.89 5.96
CA GLN A 163 18.62 -17.23 5.39
C GLN A 163 19.54 -18.24 6.09
N LYS A 164 20.65 -17.80 6.70
CA LYS A 164 21.58 -18.69 7.44
C LYS A 164 20.99 -19.11 8.79
N ARG A 165 20.23 -18.21 9.44
CA ARG A 165 19.57 -18.47 10.73
C ARG A 165 18.20 -19.10 10.60
N CYS A 166 17.52 -18.89 9.47
CA CYS A 166 16.22 -19.46 9.21
C CYS A 166 16.27 -21.00 9.19
N ARG A 167 15.26 -21.64 9.78
CA ARG A 167 15.09 -23.10 9.82
C ARG A 167 13.68 -23.53 9.42
N GLY A 168 12.92 -22.62 8.82
CA GLY A 168 11.64 -22.98 8.24
C GLY A 168 10.55 -23.36 9.24
N TYR A 169 10.52 -22.75 10.43
CA TYR A 169 9.46 -22.98 11.44
C TYR A 169 8.08 -22.43 11.03
N ARG A 170 8.03 -21.59 9.97
CA ARG A 170 6.80 -21.02 9.37
C ARG A 170 5.88 -20.20 10.29
N LYS A 171 6.22 -20.03 11.56
CA LYS A 171 5.53 -19.10 12.48
C LYS A 171 5.43 -17.68 11.88
N CYS A 172 6.43 -17.24 11.10
CA CYS A 172 6.36 -15.96 10.39
C CYS A 172 5.37 -15.93 9.21
N VAL A 173 5.18 -17.06 8.53
CA VAL A 173 4.19 -17.24 7.45
C VAL A 173 2.79 -17.14 8.05
N ALA A 174 2.56 -17.82 9.17
CA ALA A 174 1.28 -17.78 9.87
C ALA A 174 0.95 -16.41 10.46
N ALA A 175 1.92 -15.80 11.15
CA ALA A 175 1.74 -14.57 11.90
C ALA A 175 1.62 -13.32 11.04
N CYS A 176 2.25 -13.27 9.86
CA CYS A 176 2.15 -12.08 9.01
C CYS A 176 0.70 -11.91 8.56
N PRO A 177 0.04 -10.79 8.91
CA PRO A 177 -1.37 -10.65 8.57
C PRO A 177 -1.57 -10.55 7.06
N TYR A 178 -0.58 -10.03 6.33
CA TYR A 178 -0.58 -9.91 4.87
C TYR A 178 -0.03 -11.12 4.11
N LYS A 179 0.40 -12.18 4.83
CA LYS A 179 0.96 -13.43 4.27
C LYS A 179 2.12 -13.21 3.27
N LYS A 180 3.04 -12.29 3.61
CA LYS A 180 4.18 -11.92 2.75
C LYS A 180 5.49 -12.69 2.97
N PRO A 181 5.72 -13.33 4.13
CA PRO A 181 6.66 -14.44 4.25
C PRO A 181 6.07 -15.70 3.61
N MET A 182 6.87 -16.37 2.77
CA MET A 182 6.51 -17.57 2.01
C MET A 182 7.55 -18.66 2.29
N PHE A 183 7.16 -19.93 2.39
CA PHE A 183 8.05 -21.03 2.76
C PHE A 183 8.61 -21.79 1.55
N ARG A 184 9.91 -21.71 1.31
CA ARG A 184 10.54 -22.44 0.21
C ARG A 184 10.84 -23.88 0.62
N ALA A 185 10.05 -24.82 0.14
CA ALA A 185 10.20 -26.24 0.51
C ALA A 185 11.56 -26.84 0.10
N THR A 186 12.14 -26.37 -1.01
CA THR A 186 13.40 -26.89 -1.54
C THR A 186 14.61 -26.54 -0.69
N THR A 187 14.63 -25.35 -0.09
CA THR A 187 15.69 -24.88 0.82
C THR A 187 15.31 -24.98 2.29
N ARG A 188 14.05 -25.34 2.59
CA ARG A 188 13.47 -25.46 3.94
C ARG A 188 13.62 -24.18 4.78
N VAL A 189 13.57 -23.02 4.12
CA VAL A 189 13.58 -21.70 4.77
C VAL A 189 12.46 -20.83 4.23
N SER A 190 12.05 -19.84 5.02
CA SER A 190 11.11 -18.81 4.57
C SER A 190 11.84 -17.64 3.91
N GLU A 191 11.24 -17.13 2.85
CA GLU A 191 11.70 -15.98 2.07
C GLU A 191 10.58 -14.94 1.98
N LYS A 192 10.92 -13.70 1.61
CA LYS A 192 9.94 -12.62 1.41
C LYS A 192 10.55 -11.50 0.59
N CYS A 193 9.70 -10.55 0.16
CA CYS A 193 10.15 -9.30 -0.45
C CYS A 193 11.29 -8.67 0.36
N ILE A 194 12.37 -8.32 -0.34
CA ILE A 194 13.57 -7.69 0.24
C ILE A 194 13.58 -6.17 0.02
N ALA A 195 12.45 -5.57 -0.39
CA ALA A 195 12.33 -4.18 -0.85
C ALA A 195 13.47 -3.74 -1.78
N CYS A 196 13.94 -4.66 -2.65
CA CYS A 196 15.13 -4.49 -3.48
C CYS A 196 16.24 -3.70 -2.75
N TYR A 197 16.55 -4.03 -1.49
CA TYR A 197 17.48 -3.22 -0.68
C TYR A 197 18.80 -2.85 -1.40
N PRO A 198 19.40 -3.68 -2.30
CA PRO A 198 20.58 -3.23 -3.04
C PRO A 198 20.32 -1.98 -3.90
N ARG A 199 19.12 -1.83 -4.47
CA ARG A 199 18.68 -0.63 -5.21
C ARG A 199 18.50 0.57 -4.29
N ILE A 200 17.89 0.36 -3.12
CA ILE A 200 17.69 1.42 -2.11
C ILE A 200 19.02 1.90 -1.54
N GLU A 201 20.01 1.01 -1.41
CA GLU A 201 21.37 1.34 -1.00
C GLU A 201 22.16 2.11 -2.08
N GLY A 202 21.62 2.23 -3.30
CA GLY A 202 22.33 2.84 -4.44
C GLY A 202 23.43 1.94 -5.03
N LYS A 203 23.38 0.63 -4.76
CA LYS A 203 24.31 -0.37 -5.33
C LYS A 203 23.88 -0.88 -6.71
N ASP A 204 22.81 -0.34 -7.27
CA ASP A 204 22.45 -0.61 -8.65
C ASP A 204 23.44 0.14 -9.56
N GLU A 205 24.09 -0.58 -10.47
CA GLU A 205 25.10 -0.01 -11.38
C GLU A 205 24.54 1.14 -12.21
N LEU A 206 23.21 1.17 -12.43
CA LEU A 206 22.52 2.19 -13.21
C LEU A 206 22.42 3.56 -12.52
N THR A 207 22.73 3.68 -11.22
CA THR A 207 22.46 4.94 -10.48
C THR A 207 23.62 5.62 -9.83
N GLN A 208 24.84 5.19 -10.09
CA GLN A 208 26.03 5.96 -9.70
C GLN A 208 26.02 6.32 -8.18
N GLY A 209 25.48 5.44 -7.33
CA GLY A 209 25.39 5.64 -5.88
C GLY A 209 24.08 6.28 -5.36
N GLU A 210 23.14 6.66 -6.22
CA GLU A 210 21.83 7.20 -5.79
C GLU A 210 20.83 6.07 -5.47
N PRO A 211 20.03 6.21 -4.39
CA PRO A 211 18.93 5.31 -4.08
C PRO A 211 17.90 5.22 -5.21
N MET A 212 17.68 4.00 -5.70
CA MET A 212 16.68 3.70 -6.72
C MET A 212 15.36 3.22 -6.13
N GLU A 213 14.27 3.56 -6.82
CA GLU A 213 13.03 2.85 -6.65
C GLU A 213 13.21 1.34 -6.91
N THR A 214 12.50 0.52 -6.14
CA THR A 214 12.44 -0.93 -6.31
C THR A 214 11.93 -1.31 -7.69
N ARG A 215 12.29 -2.50 -8.18
CA ARG A 215 11.89 -2.94 -9.53
C ARG A 215 10.38 -2.89 -9.78
N CYS A 216 9.55 -3.21 -8.78
CA CYS A 216 8.09 -3.17 -8.96
C CYS A 216 7.53 -1.74 -8.99
N MET A 217 8.25 -0.76 -8.44
CA MET A 217 7.94 0.66 -8.53
C MET A 217 8.44 1.19 -9.87
N ALA A 218 9.72 1.01 -10.18
CA ALA A 218 10.35 1.45 -11.43
C ALA A 218 9.69 0.89 -12.69
N ALA A 219 9.20 -0.35 -12.67
CA ALA A 219 8.53 -0.98 -13.81
C ALA A 219 7.01 -0.74 -13.85
N CYS A 220 6.45 0.11 -12.98
CA CYS A 220 5.02 0.33 -12.94
C CYS A 220 4.52 1.11 -14.16
N VAL A 221 3.91 0.38 -15.10
CA VAL A 221 3.37 0.93 -16.36
C VAL A 221 2.29 1.98 -16.11
N GLY A 222 1.35 1.71 -15.21
CA GLY A 222 0.23 2.61 -14.92
C GLY A 222 0.59 3.89 -14.16
N LYS A 223 1.89 4.13 -13.87
CA LYS A 223 2.35 5.29 -13.08
C LYS A 223 1.63 5.49 -11.74
N ILE A 224 1.20 4.41 -11.09
CA ILE A 224 0.44 4.47 -9.82
C ILE A 224 1.30 4.27 -8.56
N ARG A 225 2.63 4.28 -8.69
CA ARG A 225 3.55 3.96 -7.60
C ARG A 225 4.55 5.07 -7.34
N MET A 226 4.77 5.33 -6.06
CA MET A 226 5.82 6.20 -5.55
C MET A 226 6.50 5.49 -4.38
N GLN A 227 7.83 5.51 -4.37
CA GLN A 227 8.62 4.99 -3.26
C GLN A 227 9.64 6.02 -2.78
N GLY A 228 9.85 6.05 -1.47
CA GLY A 228 10.90 6.85 -0.87
C GLY A 228 11.18 6.45 0.56
N LEU A 229 12.10 7.19 1.16
CA LEU A 229 12.46 7.09 2.55
C LEU A 229 11.97 8.35 3.27
N VAL A 230 11.57 8.19 4.53
CA VAL A 230 11.14 9.26 5.41
C VAL A 230 11.99 9.23 6.67
N GLY A 231 12.33 10.40 7.19
CA GLY A 231 13.08 10.49 8.44
C GLY A 231 12.29 9.90 9.61
N ILE A 232 12.96 9.19 10.51
CA ILE A 232 12.38 8.67 11.76
C ILE A 232 13.06 9.37 12.93
N GLY A 233 12.26 9.97 13.81
CA GLY A 233 12.70 10.67 15.02
C GLY A 233 13.10 9.71 16.14
N ALA A 234 13.68 10.26 17.21
CA ALA A 234 14.10 9.47 18.38
C ALA A 234 12.92 8.79 19.11
N ASP A 235 11.71 9.32 18.95
CA ASP A 235 10.45 8.76 19.46
C ASP A 235 9.86 7.67 18.55
N GLY A 236 10.51 7.37 17.42
CA GLY A 236 10.04 6.42 16.41
C GLY A 236 8.97 6.98 15.47
N ALA A 237 8.55 8.24 15.65
CA ALA A 237 7.61 8.90 14.75
C ALA A 237 8.32 9.39 13.48
N TRP A 238 7.54 9.73 12.44
CA TRP A 238 8.10 10.35 11.25
C TRP A 238 8.55 11.78 11.57
N VAL A 239 9.75 12.14 11.15
CA VAL A 239 10.24 13.53 11.19
C VAL A 239 9.40 14.36 10.25
N GLU A 240 9.03 15.56 10.68
CA GLU A 240 8.29 16.50 9.84
C GLU A 240 9.12 16.92 8.63
N GLN A 241 8.67 16.52 7.44
CA GLN A 241 9.35 16.76 6.15
C GLN A 241 8.29 17.06 5.08
N ARG A 242 7.64 18.22 5.15
CA ARG A 242 6.56 18.57 4.21
C ARG A 242 6.99 18.47 2.74
N ASP A 243 8.23 18.81 2.45
CA ASP A 243 8.85 18.78 1.14
C ASP A 243 9.23 17.36 0.67
N ASN A 244 9.10 16.34 1.51
CA ASN A 244 9.18 14.94 1.07
C ASN A 244 7.82 14.50 0.51
N PRO A 245 7.75 13.98 -0.74
CA PRO A 245 6.46 13.71 -1.39
C PRO A 245 5.66 12.61 -0.70
N LEU A 246 6.30 11.60 -0.10
CA LEU A 246 5.58 10.58 0.67
C LEU A 246 5.04 11.14 1.99
N TYR A 247 5.85 11.91 2.71
CA TYR A 247 5.39 12.58 3.93
C TYR A 247 4.20 13.50 3.62
N PHE A 248 4.28 14.27 2.53
CA PHE A 248 3.19 15.13 2.08
C PHE A 248 1.89 14.36 1.84
N LEU A 249 1.92 13.29 1.04
CA LEU A 249 0.71 12.51 0.71
C LEU A 249 0.10 11.77 1.91
N VAL A 250 0.93 11.32 2.85
CA VAL A 250 0.50 10.50 4.01
C VAL A 250 0.15 11.34 5.23
N LYS A 251 0.98 12.34 5.59
CA LYS A 251 0.86 13.11 6.84
C LYS A 251 0.22 14.49 6.66
N VAL A 252 0.40 15.12 5.50
CA VAL A 252 -0.15 16.46 5.22
C VAL A 252 -1.52 16.36 4.57
N GLU A 253 -1.59 15.88 3.34
CA GLU A 253 -2.83 15.76 2.57
C GLU A 253 -3.66 14.54 2.99
N LYS A 254 -3.01 13.53 3.62
CA LYS A 254 -3.69 12.37 4.22
C LYS A 254 -4.58 11.63 3.19
N VAL A 255 -4.16 11.62 1.93
CA VAL A 255 -4.84 10.94 0.80
C VAL A 255 -4.37 9.50 0.61
N ALA A 256 -3.18 9.18 1.11
CA ALA A 256 -2.62 7.84 1.09
C ALA A 256 -2.78 7.16 2.46
N LEU A 257 -3.56 6.09 2.52
CA LEU A 257 -4.00 5.42 3.74
C LEU A 257 -3.38 4.02 3.90
N PRO A 258 -3.10 3.57 5.14
CA PRO A 258 -2.54 2.24 5.38
C PRO A 258 -3.54 1.13 5.04
N LEU A 259 -3.05 -0.05 4.63
CA LEU A 259 -3.88 -1.23 4.42
C LEU A 259 -4.07 -2.02 5.73
N TYR A 260 -5.31 -2.19 6.14
CA TYR A 260 -5.78 -2.82 7.37
C TYR A 260 -5.05 -2.30 8.63
N PRO A 261 -5.18 -1.00 8.96
CA PRO A 261 -4.55 -0.41 10.14
C PRO A 261 -4.93 -1.13 11.46
N GLN A 262 -6.13 -1.72 11.53
CA GLN A 262 -6.61 -2.48 12.68
C GLN A 262 -5.78 -3.73 13.01
N PHE A 263 -4.95 -4.22 12.08
CA PHE A 263 -4.02 -5.30 12.40
C PHE A 263 -2.93 -4.86 13.39
N GLY A 264 -2.71 -3.56 13.59
CA GLY A 264 -1.76 -3.06 14.59
C GLY A 264 -0.29 -3.26 14.22
N THR A 265 0.01 -3.64 12.98
CA THR A 265 1.41 -3.76 12.52
C THR A 265 2.02 -2.43 12.11
N GLU A 266 1.20 -1.39 11.92
CA GLU A 266 1.58 -0.10 11.33
C GLU A 266 2.33 -0.29 10.00
N PRO A 267 1.61 -0.63 8.91
CA PRO A 267 2.23 -0.91 7.62
C PRO A 267 2.86 0.36 7.03
N ASN A 268 4.03 0.21 6.38
CA ASN A 268 4.67 1.30 5.63
C ASN A 268 4.32 1.25 4.12
N GLY A 269 3.23 0.55 3.77
CA GLY A 269 2.61 0.58 2.45
C GLY A 269 1.27 1.30 2.55
N TYR A 270 1.09 2.34 1.72
CA TYR A 270 -0.08 3.22 1.72
C TYR A 270 -0.75 3.21 0.35
N TYR A 271 -2.06 3.49 0.33
CA TYR A 271 -2.91 3.39 -0.85
C TYR A 271 -3.83 4.61 -0.94
N ILE A 272 -3.98 5.16 -2.14
CA ILE A 272 -5.04 6.14 -2.42
C ILE A 272 -6.29 5.32 -2.77
N PRO A 273 -7.38 5.37 -1.96
CA PRO A 273 -8.53 4.49 -2.12
C PRO A 273 -9.32 4.82 -3.39
N PRO A 274 -9.89 3.84 -4.13
CA PRO A 274 -10.66 4.10 -5.36
C PRO A 274 -12.06 4.67 -5.10
N ARG A 275 -12.38 5.84 -5.66
CA ARG A 275 -13.62 6.56 -5.32
C ARG A 275 -14.93 5.87 -5.69
N TRP A 276 -14.92 4.92 -6.62
CA TRP A 276 -16.12 4.25 -7.11
C TRP A 276 -16.56 3.05 -6.27
N VAL A 277 -15.77 2.66 -5.27
CA VAL A 277 -16.03 1.47 -4.43
C VAL A 277 -16.87 1.84 -3.20
N PRO A 278 -17.79 0.96 -2.74
CA PRO A 278 -18.59 1.21 -1.55
C PRO A 278 -17.78 1.64 -0.33
N ARG A 279 -18.19 2.73 0.31
CA ARG A 279 -17.43 3.34 1.42
C ARG A 279 -17.26 2.39 2.59
N ALA A 280 -18.25 1.56 2.89
CA ALA A 280 -18.15 0.55 3.95
C ALA A 280 -16.99 -0.43 3.71
N TYR A 281 -16.85 -0.91 2.46
CA TYR A 281 -15.77 -1.83 2.08
C TYR A 281 -14.40 -1.15 2.18
N LEU A 282 -14.29 0.09 1.69
CA LEU A 282 -13.05 0.87 1.76
C LEU A 282 -12.66 1.20 3.21
N ARG A 283 -13.60 1.58 4.08
CA ARG A 283 -13.32 1.88 5.50
C ARG A 283 -12.81 0.67 6.24
N GLN A 284 -13.34 -0.53 5.96
CA GLN A 284 -12.80 -1.78 6.51
C GLN A 284 -11.33 -1.99 6.10
N MET A 285 -11.00 -1.70 4.83
CA MET A 285 -9.66 -1.92 4.29
C MET A 285 -8.65 -0.84 4.66
N PHE A 286 -9.04 0.44 4.65
CA PHE A 286 -8.11 1.57 4.73
C PHE A 286 -8.33 2.44 5.96
N GLY A 287 -9.34 2.12 6.77
CA GLY A 287 -9.68 2.83 8.00
C GLY A 287 -10.60 4.04 7.79
N PRO A 288 -10.85 4.80 8.86
CA PRO A 288 -11.87 5.86 8.88
C PRO A 288 -11.52 7.12 8.08
N GLY A 289 -10.29 7.24 7.55
CA GLY A 289 -9.86 8.41 6.75
C GLY A 289 -10.26 8.37 5.28
N VAL A 290 -11.00 7.34 4.83
CA VAL A 290 -11.35 7.11 3.42
C VAL A 290 -12.15 8.27 2.85
N ASP A 291 -13.16 8.74 3.57
CA ASP A 291 -14.06 9.78 3.08
C ASP A 291 -13.31 11.10 2.87
N GLU A 292 -12.52 11.53 3.86
CA GLU A 292 -11.70 12.75 3.75
C GLU A 292 -10.62 12.62 2.66
N ALA A 293 -10.04 11.42 2.48
CA ALA A 293 -9.08 11.18 1.41
C ALA A 293 -9.72 11.33 0.02
N ILE A 294 -10.89 10.70 -0.19
CA ILE A 294 -11.63 10.75 -1.46
C ILE A 294 -12.07 12.17 -1.79
N GLU A 295 -12.59 12.91 -0.80
CA GLU A 295 -12.96 14.30 -0.99
C GLU A 295 -11.77 15.15 -1.44
N ARG A 296 -10.61 14.99 -0.78
CA ARG A 296 -9.40 15.76 -1.09
C ARG A 296 -8.85 15.46 -2.48
N TYR A 297 -8.69 14.20 -2.87
CA TYR A 297 -8.13 13.93 -4.20
C TYR A 297 -9.15 14.10 -5.33
N THR A 298 -10.46 14.13 -5.04
CA THR A 298 -11.49 14.47 -6.04
C THR A 298 -11.42 15.95 -6.40
N ARG A 299 -11.03 16.81 -5.45
CA ARG A 299 -10.79 18.25 -5.64
C ARG A 299 -9.43 18.62 -5.07
N PRO A 300 -8.34 18.18 -5.72
CA PRO A 300 -7.02 18.34 -5.15
C PRO A 300 -6.67 19.82 -5.00
N SER A 301 -6.00 20.16 -3.91
CA SER A 301 -5.34 21.46 -3.77
C SER A 301 -4.31 21.64 -4.90
N ARG A 302 -3.94 22.89 -5.19
CA ARG A 302 -2.88 23.20 -6.17
C ARG A 302 -1.60 22.40 -5.89
N GLU A 303 -1.21 22.33 -4.62
CA GLU A 303 -0.03 21.58 -4.14
C GLU A 303 -0.21 20.06 -4.28
N LEU A 304 -1.38 19.53 -3.91
CA LEU A 304 -1.66 18.10 -4.07
C LEU A 304 -1.63 17.67 -5.54
N LEU A 305 -2.26 18.43 -6.43
CA LEU A 305 -2.24 18.13 -7.85
C LEU A 305 -0.81 18.12 -8.41
N ALA A 306 0.02 19.07 -7.98
CA ALA A 306 1.44 19.14 -8.34
C ALA A 306 2.21 17.91 -7.84
N VAL A 307 2.12 17.57 -6.55
CA VAL A 307 2.87 16.42 -5.98
C VAL A 307 2.44 15.09 -6.62
N LEU A 308 1.17 14.94 -7.01
CA LEU A 308 0.69 13.76 -7.74
C LEU A 308 1.40 13.55 -9.09
N GLN A 309 1.92 14.61 -9.72
CA GLN A 309 2.67 14.49 -10.99
C GLN A 309 4.02 13.77 -10.82
N LEU A 310 4.56 13.70 -9.60
CA LEU A 310 5.85 13.04 -9.34
C LEU A 310 5.77 11.50 -9.38
N PHE A 311 4.56 10.93 -9.40
CA PHE A 311 4.39 9.49 -9.54
C PHE A 311 5.05 8.98 -10.83
N ARG A 312 6.06 8.12 -10.67
CA ARG A 312 6.87 7.57 -11.77
C ARG A 312 7.54 8.62 -12.68
N ALA A 313 7.75 9.85 -12.20
CA ALA A 313 8.51 10.87 -12.92
C ALA A 313 10.03 10.59 -12.95
N SER A 314 10.52 9.74 -12.04
CA SER A 314 11.93 9.28 -11.99
C SER A 314 12.00 7.79 -11.67
N GLN A 315 13.14 7.15 -11.92
CA GLN A 315 13.48 5.84 -11.35
C GLN A 315 14.32 5.94 -10.06
N THR A 316 14.81 7.14 -9.76
CA THR A 316 15.52 7.47 -8.54
C THR A 316 14.50 7.87 -7.47
N VAL A 317 14.78 7.55 -6.21
CA VAL A 317 13.93 8.01 -5.10
C VAL A 317 13.97 9.53 -5.01
N ILE A 318 12.80 10.15 -4.93
CA ILE A 318 12.65 11.59 -4.70
C ILE A 318 12.60 11.83 -3.19
N PHE A 319 13.59 12.55 -2.65
CA PHE A 319 13.70 12.88 -1.23
C PHE A 319 13.08 14.23 -0.89
N ARG A 320 13.08 15.16 -1.85
CA ARG A 320 12.54 16.51 -1.74
C ARG A 320 11.86 16.92 -3.03
N HIS A 321 10.80 17.72 -2.94
CA HIS A 321 10.19 18.38 -4.09
C HIS A 321 10.15 19.91 -3.93
N GLU A 322 10.00 20.60 -5.06
CA GLU A 322 9.77 22.04 -5.15
C GLU A 322 8.71 22.31 -6.22
N ILE A 323 7.90 23.34 -6.02
CA ILE A 323 6.83 23.73 -6.95
C ILE A 323 7.09 25.16 -7.41
N VAL A 324 7.32 25.30 -8.71
CA VAL A 324 7.38 26.60 -9.39
C VAL A 324 6.00 26.91 -9.94
N GLN A 325 5.42 28.01 -9.45
CA GLN A 325 4.07 28.43 -9.79
C GLN A 325 3.94 28.79 -11.28
N GLY A 326 3.02 28.12 -11.97
CA GLY A 326 2.64 28.42 -13.35
C GLY A 326 1.32 29.18 -13.45
N PRO A 327 0.90 29.51 -14.70
CA PRO A 327 -0.35 30.19 -14.96
C PRO A 327 -1.56 29.29 -14.72
N LYS A 328 -2.74 29.88 -14.48
CA LYS A 328 -4.02 29.16 -14.49
C LYS A 328 -4.29 28.67 -15.92
N VAL A 329 -4.62 27.39 -16.06
CA VAL A 329 -4.88 26.76 -17.37
C VAL A 329 -6.29 26.20 -17.51
N PHE A 330 -6.98 25.95 -16.40
CA PHE A 330 -8.36 25.43 -16.43
C PHE A 330 -9.13 25.84 -15.17
N GLU A 331 -10.44 25.99 -15.32
CA GLU A 331 -11.37 26.31 -14.25
C GLU A 331 -12.68 25.56 -14.50
N THR A 332 -13.22 24.89 -13.48
CA THR A 332 -14.50 24.19 -13.56
C THR A 332 -15.17 24.11 -12.19
N THR A 333 -16.29 23.41 -12.11
CA THR A 333 -16.98 23.09 -10.87
C THR A 333 -16.95 21.58 -10.64
N VAL A 334 -16.45 21.16 -9.48
CA VAL A 334 -16.46 19.75 -9.05
C VAL A 334 -17.30 19.65 -7.78
N ASP A 335 -18.34 18.83 -7.80
CA ASP A 335 -19.31 18.66 -6.70
C ASP A 335 -19.89 20.00 -6.21
N GLY A 336 -20.24 20.88 -7.15
CA GLY A 336 -20.82 22.21 -6.87
C GLY A 336 -19.81 23.25 -6.36
N GLN A 337 -18.53 22.91 -6.20
CA GLN A 337 -17.49 23.85 -5.78
C GLN A 337 -16.55 24.22 -6.92
N LYS A 338 -16.18 25.50 -6.97
CA LYS A 338 -15.18 26.01 -7.92
C LYS A 338 -13.84 25.27 -7.72
N TRP A 339 -13.26 24.81 -8.80
CA TRP A 339 -11.93 24.19 -8.83
C TRP A 339 -11.09 24.77 -9.97
N GLU A 340 -9.84 25.10 -9.67
CA GLU A 340 -8.90 25.74 -10.59
C GLU A 340 -7.64 24.90 -10.74
N MET A 341 -7.14 24.79 -11.97
CA MET A 341 -5.91 24.10 -12.30
C MET A 341 -4.85 25.08 -12.79
N TYR A 342 -3.64 24.93 -12.26
CA TYR A 342 -2.47 25.73 -12.60
C TYR A 342 -1.41 24.83 -13.23
N ASN A 343 -0.76 25.31 -14.29
CA ASN A 343 0.31 24.55 -14.96
C ASN A 343 1.64 24.69 -14.21
N ASP A 344 1.65 24.23 -12.97
CA ASP A 344 2.83 24.30 -12.11
C ASP A 344 3.91 23.35 -12.60
N THR A 345 5.16 23.77 -12.45
CA THR A 345 6.33 22.91 -12.66
C THR A 345 6.76 22.32 -11.33
N VAL A 346 6.85 20.99 -11.27
CA VAL A 346 7.20 20.24 -10.07
C VAL A 346 8.56 19.60 -10.29
N ILE A 347 9.49 19.90 -9.41
CA ILE A 347 10.88 19.47 -9.49
C ILE A 347 11.15 18.50 -8.33
N GLY A 348 11.63 17.30 -8.65
CA GLY A 348 12.02 16.29 -7.68
C GLY A 348 13.54 16.19 -7.55
N TYR A 349 14.03 16.12 -6.32
CA TYR A 349 15.45 16.03 -5.99
C TYR A 349 15.79 14.69 -5.33
N GLY A 350 16.90 14.09 -5.76
CA GLY A 350 17.48 12.88 -5.18
C GLY A 350 18.17 13.15 -3.84
N ARG A 351 18.85 12.14 -3.28
CA ARG A 351 19.46 12.24 -1.94
C ARG A 351 20.60 13.26 -1.91
N SER A 352 21.38 13.35 -2.98
CA SER A 352 22.46 14.34 -3.13
C SER A 352 21.98 15.77 -3.39
N GLY A 353 20.66 16.00 -3.51
CA GLY A 353 20.10 17.28 -3.93
C GLY A 353 20.14 17.52 -5.45
N LYS A 354 20.62 16.56 -6.24
CA LYS A 354 20.54 16.60 -7.71
C LYS A 354 19.09 16.52 -8.17
N GLU A 355 18.72 17.29 -9.20
CA GLU A 355 17.44 17.15 -9.89
C GLU A 355 17.33 15.78 -10.57
N VAL A 356 16.26 15.04 -10.26
CA VAL A 356 15.99 13.69 -10.80
C VAL A 356 14.65 13.60 -11.53
N ALA A 357 13.81 14.63 -11.43
CA ALA A 357 12.55 14.77 -12.14
C ALA A 357 12.20 16.25 -12.30
N ARG A 358 11.60 16.59 -13.45
CA ARG A 358 10.94 17.87 -13.70
C ARG A 358 9.73 17.61 -14.59
N VAL A 359 8.55 17.94 -14.09
CA VAL A 359 7.27 17.69 -14.76
C VAL A 359 6.37 18.90 -14.62
N THR A 360 5.47 19.08 -15.59
CA THR A 360 4.42 20.10 -15.55
C THR A 360 3.07 19.44 -15.34
N VAL A 361 2.12 20.15 -14.71
CA VAL A 361 0.74 19.63 -14.53
C VAL A 361 0.05 19.39 -15.87
N GLU A 362 0.31 20.24 -16.87
CA GLU A 362 -0.14 19.99 -18.23
C GLU A 362 0.91 19.17 -18.99
N GLU A 363 0.52 18.00 -19.48
CA GLU A 363 1.37 17.21 -20.39
C GLU A 363 1.43 17.89 -21.77
N PRO A 364 2.61 18.06 -22.39
CA PRO A 364 2.74 18.63 -23.72
C PRO A 364 2.00 17.76 -24.75
N ARG A 365 0.97 18.30 -25.40
CA ARG A 365 0.27 17.62 -26.49
C ARG A 365 1.00 17.84 -27.80
N LEU A 366 1.59 16.79 -28.35
CA LEU A 366 2.15 16.80 -29.70
C LEU A 366 1.07 16.34 -30.69
N VAL A 367 0.42 17.28 -31.37
CA VAL A 367 -0.46 16.98 -32.50
C VAL A 367 0.41 16.76 -33.73
N ARG A 368 0.42 15.53 -34.26
CA ARG A 368 1.13 15.21 -35.51
C ARG A 368 0.44 15.90 -36.69
N ALA A 369 1.21 16.30 -37.69
CA ALA A 369 0.65 16.83 -38.94
C ALA A 369 -0.20 15.76 -39.64
N ASP A 370 -1.32 16.16 -40.25
CA ASP A 370 -2.37 15.32 -40.87
C ASP A 370 -1.93 14.42 -42.05
N LYS A 371 -0.62 14.28 -42.30
CA LYS A 371 -0.08 13.57 -43.47
C LYS A 371 -0.14 12.04 -43.39
N HIS A 372 -0.50 11.46 -42.24
CA HIS A 372 -0.57 10.01 -42.09
C HIS A 372 -1.89 9.62 -41.43
N TYR A 373 -2.72 8.89 -42.18
CA TYR A 373 -3.82 8.12 -41.61
C TYR A 373 -3.27 7.13 -40.59
N ASN A 374 -3.94 7.01 -39.44
CA ASN A 374 -3.61 5.99 -38.44
C ASN A 374 -3.90 4.59 -39.01
N SER A 375 -2.98 3.64 -38.83
CA SER A 375 -3.32 2.22 -38.84
C SER A 375 -3.84 1.83 -37.45
N ILE A 376 -4.84 0.94 -37.43
CA ILE A 376 -5.43 0.35 -36.22
C ILE A 376 -4.36 -0.40 -35.41
#